data_AF-A0A1M7YP88-F1
#
_entry.id   AF-A0A1M7YP88-F1
#
_cell.length_a   1.000
_cell.length_b   1.000
_cell.length_c   1.000
_cell.angle_alpha   90.00
_cell.angle_beta   90.00
_cell.angle_gamma   90.00
#
_symmetry.space_group_name_H-M   'P 1'
#
loop_
_entity.id
_entity.type
_entity.pdbx_description
1 polymer ?
#
loop_
_entity_poly.entity_id
_entity_poly.type
_entity_poly.pdbx_seq_one_letter_code
_entity_poly.pdbx_strand_id
1 'polypeptide(L)'
;MHPTVVMIRNTINSRSISYSKLSEMSGIGLSRIKRIMSGHQKMTLEDRDQLFAALSISEFSVSADIRTSEYISIWNKMSPRSKHALLSLMVVMDSEAKKEKRG
;
A
#
# COMPACT_ATOMS: atom_id res chain seq x y z
N MET A 1 1.69 11.30 -13.36
CA MET A 1 2.46 10.18 -12.76
C MET A 1 1.48 9.25 -12.06
N HIS A 2 1.60 7.93 -12.20
CA HIS A 2 0.60 6.98 -11.66
C HIS A 2 0.64 6.94 -10.11
N PRO A 3 -0.50 6.84 -9.41
CA PRO A 3 -0.55 6.82 -7.94
C PRO A 3 0.37 5.78 -7.30
N THR A 4 0.42 4.56 -7.86
CA THR A 4 1.33 3.50 -7.37
C THR A 4 2.80 3.90 -7.43
N VAL A 5 3.22 4.65 -8.45
CA VAL A 5 4.62 5.11 -8.54
C VAL A 5 4.90 6.17 -7.48
N VAL A 6 3.92 7.02 -7.15
CA VAL A 6 4.02 7.97 -6.03
C VAL A 6 4.20 7.22 -4.71
N MET A 7 3.38 6.20 -4.45
CA MET A 7 3.44 5.39 -3.24
C MET A 7 4.79 4.67 -3.10
N ILE A 8 5.27 4.04 -4.17
CA ILE A 8 6.58 3.37 -4.17
C ILE A 8 7.67 4.40 -3.86
N ARG A 9 7.65 5.58 -4.50
CA ARG A 9 8.62 6.64 -4.22
C ARG A 9 8.58 7.12 -2.77
N ASN A 10 7.39 7.30 -2.19
CA ASN A 10 7.24 7.68 -0.80
C ASN A 10 7.81 6.62 0.15
N THR A 11 7.61 5.34 -0.16
CA THR A 11 8.15 4.21 0.61
C THR A 11 9.67 4.14 0.55
N ILE A 12 10.24 4.36 -0.64
CA ILE A 12 11.69 4.42 -0.85
C ILE A 12 12.29 5.56 -0.02
N ASN A 13 11.67 6.74 -0.06
CA ASN A 13 12.12 7.91 0.67
C ASN A 13 12.00 7.72 2.19
N SER A 14 10.87 7.20 2.68
CA SER A 14 10.66 6.99 4.12
C SER A 14 11.61 5.97 4.72
N ARG A 15 12.04 4.98 3.93
CA ARG A 15 13.01 3.95 4.32
C ARG A 15 14.45 4.29 3.95
N SER A 16 14.70 5.47 3.37
CA SER A 16 16.02 5.90 2.89
C SER A 16 16.71 4.87 1.97
N ILE A 17 15.93 4.16 1.15
CA ILE A 17 16.45 3.17 0.22
C ILE A 17 16.98 3.89 -1.02
N SER A 18 18.21 3.59 -1.44
CA SER A 18 18.73 4.11 -2.70
C SER A 18 18.16 3.33 -3.89
N TYR A 19 18.05 3.97 -5.07
CA TYR A 19 17.62 3.25 -6.28
C TYR A 19 18.58 2.11 -6.65
N SER A 20 19.87 2.21 -6.33
CA SER A 20 20.83 1.12 -6.51
C SER A 20 20.47 -0.07 -5.63
N LYS A 21 20.13 0.17 -4.36
CA LYS A 21 19.71 -0.89 -3.45
C LYS A 21 18.39 -1.52 -3.87
N LEU A 22 17.44 -0.71 -4.32
CA LEU A 22 16.18 -1.21 -4.87
C LEU A 22 16.39 -2.07 -6.13
N SER A 23 17.36 -1.70 -6.98
CA SER A 23 17.75 -2.48 -8.15
C SER A 23 18.25 -3.88 -7.77
N GLU A 24 19.14 -3.97 -6.78
CA GLU A 24 19.61 -5.25 -6.24
C GLU A 24 18.46 -6.09 -5.67
N MET A 25 17.55 -5.47 -4.92
CA MET A 25 16.48 -6.19 -4.22
C MET A 25 15.36 -6.67 -5.14
N SER A 26 15.03 -5.90 -6.19
CA SER A 26 13.94 -6.20 -7.13
C SER A 26 14.39 -6.97 -8.36
N GLY A 27 15.70 -7.03 -8.64
CA GLY A 27 16.23 -7.54 -9.89
C GLY A 27 15.99 -6.63 -11.10
N ILE A 28 15.32 -5.48 -10.92
CA ILE A 28 15.08 -4.50 -11.99
C ILE A 28 16.32 -3.65 -12.18
N GLY A 29 16.78 -3.48 -13.42
CA GLY A 29 17.94 -2.65 -13.72
C GLY A 29 17.78 -1.18 -13.26
N LEU A 30 18.82 -0.61 -12.67
CA LEU A 30 18.85 0.74 -12.11
C LEU A 30 18.32 1.83 -13.06
N SER A 31 18.72 1.77 -14.34
CA SER A 31 18.28 2.72 -15.37
C SER A 31 16.78 2.63 -15.66
N ARG A 32 16.19 1.44 -15.53
CA ARG A 32 14.74 1.23 -15.67
C ARG A 32 13.99 1.79 -14.46
N ILE A 33 14.48 1.51 -13.24
CA ILE A 33 13.93 2.09 -12.00
C ILE A 33 13.90 3.61 -12.09
N LYS A 34 15.03 4.25 -12.45
CA LYS A 34 15.10 5.72 -12.57
C LYS A 34 14.09 6.27 -13.57
N ARG A 35 13.91 5.62 -14.72
CA ARG A 35 12.94 6.04 -15.77
C ARG A 35 11.49 5.85 -15.35
N ILE A 36 11.17 4.76 -14.64
CA ILE A 36 9.85 4.52 -14.07
C ILE A 36 9.56 5.58 -13.00
N MET A 37 10.50 5.77 -12.06
CA MET A 37 10.35 6.72 -10.98
C MET A 37 10.25 8.15 -11.51
N SER A 38 10.98 8.55 -12.54
CA SER A 38 10.86 9.89 -13.14
C SER A 38 9.63 10.06 -14.03
N GLY A 39 8.81 9.03 -14.22
CA GLY A 39 7.62 9.06 -15.08
C GLY A 39 7.91 9.08 -16.58
N HIS A 40 9.18 8.94 -17.00
CA HIS A 40 9.57 8.89 -18.40
C HIS A 40 9.22 7.56 -19.07
N GLN A 41 9.04 6.50 -18.27
CA GLN A 41 8.64 5.19 -18.75
C GLN A 41 7.47 4.66 -17.92
N LYS A 42 6.52 4.01 -18.59
CA LYS A 42 5.41 3.33 -17.92
C LYS A 42 5.92 2.09 -17.17
N MET A 43 5.39 1.88 -15.97
CA MET A 43 5.61 0.69 -15.15
C MET A 43 4.71 -0.44 -15.67
N THR A 44 5.25 -1.65 -15.84
CA THR A 44 4.44 -2.83 -16.14
C THR A 44 3.88 -3.45 -14.85
N LEU A 45 2.99 -4.44 -14.97
CA LEU A 45 2.52 -5.21 -13.82
C LEU A 45 3.66 -6.04 -13.22
N GLU A 46 4.55 -6.65 -14.02
CA GLU A 46 5.71 -7.35 -13.45
C GLU A 46 6.65 -6.41 -12.68
N ASP A 47 6.92 -5.20 -13.19
CA ASP A 47 7.74 -4.22 -12.48
C ASP A 47 7.11 -3.89 -11.10
N ARG A 48 5.79 -3.71 -11.07
CA ARG A 48 5.05 -3.42 -9.84
C ARG A 48 5.22 -4.55 -8.83
N ASP A 49 5.01 -5.79 -9.26
CA ASP A 49 5.03 -6.95 -8.38
C ASP A 49 6.44 -7.20 -7.83
N GLN A 50 7.47 -7.04 -8.67
CA GLN A 50 8.87 -7.11 -8.24
C GLN A 50 9.24 -6.00 -7.24
N LEU A 51 8.78 -4.76 -7.47
CA LEU A 51 9.02 -3.65 -6.53
C LEU A 51 8.26 -3.85 -5.22
N PHE A 52 7.04 -4.38 -5.27
CA PHE A 52 6.23 -4.67 -4.09
C PHE A 52 6.85 -5.78 -3.26
N ALA A 53 7.28 -6.87 -3.90
CA ALA A 53 7.99 -7.96 -3.24
C ALA A 53 9.28 -7.45 -2.58
N ALA A 54 10.10 -6.68 -3.32
CA ALA A 54 11.34 -6.11 -2.80
C ALA A 54 11.11 -5.19 -1.60
N LEU A 55 10.05 -4.38 -1.62
CA LEU A 55 9.72 -3.46 -0.54
C LEU A 55 8.84 -4.09 0.55
N SER A 56 8.50 -5.38 0.44
CA SER A 56 7.55 -6.07 1.32
C SER A 56 6.25 -5.28 1.49
N ILE A 57 5.76 -4.69 0.40
CA ILE A 57 4.49 -3.96 0.34
C ILE A 57 3.39 -5.00 0.09
N SER A 58 2.51 -5.20 1.07
CA SER A 58 1.30 -6.00 0.85
C SER A 58 0.36 -5.26 -0.10
N GLU A 59 -0.24 -5.95 -1.07
CA GLU A 59 -1.20 -5.35 -2.03
C GLU A 59 -2.38 -4.65 -1.31
N PHE A 60 -2.71 -5.07 -0.08
CA PHE A 60 -3.72 -4.41 0.76
C PHE A 60 -3.29 -3.07 1.34
N SER A 61 -2.01 -2.68 1.24
CA SER A 61 -1.55 -1.35 1.61
C SER A 61 -1.80 -0.30 0.53
N VAL A 62 -2.21 -0.71 -0.68
CA VAL A 62 -2.55 0.20 -1.78
C VAL A 62 -3.84 0.99 -1.49
N SER A 63 -4.63 0.59 -0.50
CA SER A 63 -5.78 1.34 0.04
C SER A 63 -5.45 2.17 1.28
N ALA A 64 -4.20 2.17 1.77
CA ALA A 64 -3.81 2.77 3.04
C ALA A 64 -3.30 4.23 2.97
N ASP A 65 -3.53 4.92 1.85
CA ASP A 65 -3.26 6.37 1.74
C ASP A 65 -4.49 7.23 2.06
N ILE A 66 -5.53 6.65 2.68
CA ILE A 66 -6.44 7.46 3.49
C ILE A 66 -5.67 7.79 4.77
N ARG A 67 -5.19 9.02 4.89
CA ARG A 67 -4.50 9.45 6.13
C ARG A 67 -5.43 9.18 7.31
N THR A 68 -4.93 8.80 8.48
CA THR A 68 -5.76 8.59 9.69
C THR A 68 -6.72 9.77 9.95
N SER A 69 -6.31 10.99 9.58
CA SER A 69 -7.14 12.20 9.60
C SER A 69 -8.36 12.14 8.67
N GLU A 70 -8.20 11.56 7.47
CA GLU A 70 -9.29 11.38 6.51
C GLU A 70 -10.27 10.31 7.00
N TYR A 71 -9.80 9.21 7.60
CA TYR A 71 -10.67 8.23 8.27
C TYR A 71 -11.49 8.88 9.40
N ILE A 72 -10.86 9.69 10.25
CA ILE A 72 -11.56 10.42 11.31
C ILE A 72 -12.60 11.38 10.72
N SER A 73 -12.28 12.04 9.61
CA SER A 73 -13.21 12.95 8.94
C SER A 73 -14.42 12.22 8.36
N ILE A 74 -14.22 11.06 7.72
CA ILE A 74 -15.29 10.24 7.17
C ILE A 74 -16.13 9.68 8.31
N TRP A 75 -15.49 9.15 9.36
CA TRP A 75 -16.15 8.69 10.57
C TRP A 75 -17.04 9.79 11.16
N ASN A 76 -16.53 10.99 11.34
CA ASN A 76 -17.33 12.09 11.91
C ASN A 76 -18.51 12.51 11.02
N LYS A 77 -18.40 12.37 9.69
CA LYS A 77 -19.47 12.64 8.72
C LYS A 77 -20.49 11.50 8.58
N MET A 78 -20.19 10.29 9.04
CA MET A 78 -21.11 9.16 8.95
C MET A 78 -22.31 9.30 9.89
N SER A 79 -23.48 8.88 9.41
CA SER A 79 -24.68 8.73 10.24
C SER A 79 -24.46 7.69 11.36
N PRO A 80 -25.17 7.78 12.50
CA PRO A 80 -25.10 6.78 13.56
C PRO A 80 -25.38 5.35 13.06
N ARG A 81 -26.31 5.19 12.11
CA ARG A 81 -26.64 3.88 11.52
C ARG A 81 -25.48 3.28 10.73
N SER A 82 -24.78 4.10 9.95
CA SER A 82 -23.62 3.67 9.16
C SER A 82 -22.45 3.28 10.08
N LYS A 83 -22.21 4.07 11.14
CA LYS A 83 -21.19 3.74 12.17
C LYS A 83 -21.49 2.40 12.84
N HIS A 84 -22.74 2.20 13.24
CA HIS A 84 -23.15 0.96 13.88
C HIS A 84 -22.97 -0.25 12.95
N ALA A 85 -23.40 -0.14 11.69
CA ALA A 85 -23.23 -1.22 10.71
C ALA A 85 -21.74 -1.58 10.52
N LEU A 86 -20.87 -0.57 10.41
CA LEU A 86 -19.44 -0.79 10.24
C LEU A 86 -18.82 -1.45 11.48
N LEU A 87 -19.16 -1.00 12.69
CA LEU A 87 -18.72 -1.63 13.93
C LEU A 87 -19.19 -3.09 14.06
N SER A 88 -20.46 -3.36 13.72
CA SER A 88 -21.00 -4.72 13.75
C SER A 88 -20.23 -5.65 12.81
N LEU A 89 -19.90 -5.20 11.60
CA LEU A 89 -19.09 -5.97 10.66
C LEU A 89 -17.67 -6.24 11.20
N MET A 90 -17.04 -5.23 11.80
CA MET A 90 -15.70 -5.39 12.40
C MET A 90 -15.70 -6.42 13.53
N VAL A 91 -16.73 -6.42 14.39
CA VAL A 91 -16.86 -7.41 15.48
C VAL A 91 -17.00 -8.82 14.94
N VAL A 92 -17.80 -9.01 13.89
CA VAL A 92 -17.96 -10.33 13.25
C VAL A 92 -16.63 -10.80 12.66
N MET A 93 -15.94 -9.93 11.92
CA MET A 93 -14.64 -10.25 11.33
C MET A 93 -13.58 -10.63 12.38
N ASP A 94 -13.51 -9.89 13.50
CA ASP A 94 -12.56 -10.20 14.59
C ASP A 94 -12.89 -11.56 15.25
N SER A 95 -14.18 -11.89 15.37
CA SER A 95 -14.60 -13.18 15.90
C SER A 95 -14.22 -14.35 14.99
N GLU A 96 -14.33 -14.18 13.67
CA GLU A 96 -13.95 -15.20 12.69
C GLU A 96 -12.43 -15.39 12.63
N ALA A 97 -11.66 -14.30 12.61
CA ALA A 97 -10.19 -14.34 12.63
C ALA A 97 -9.63 -15.01 13.90
N LYS A 98 -10.33 -14.92 15.03
CA LYS A 98 -9.97 -15.60 16.29
C LYS A 98 -10.30 -17.09 16.29
N LYS A 99 -11.35 -17.52 15.56
CA LYS A 99 -11.68 -18.94 15.40
C LYS A 99 -10.66 -19.65 14.51
N GLU A 100 -10.26 -19.01 13.42
CA GLU A 100 -9.27 -19.55 12.48
C GLU A 100 -7.88 -19.78 13.10
N LYS A 101 -7.50 -19.00 14.12
CA LYS A 101 -6.24 -19.18 14.86
C LYS A 101 -6.28 -20.28 15.95
N ARG A 102 -7.45 -20.84 16.24
CA ARG A 102 -7.65 -21.83 17.31
C ARG A 102 -7.98 -23.24 16.82
N GLY A 103 -8.26 -23.42 15.52
CA GLY A 103 -8.39 -24.71 14.86
C GLY A 103 -7.09 -25.11 14.17
#